data_AF-A0AAF0RPV3-F1
#
_entry.id   AF-A0AAF0RPV3-F1
#
_cell.length_a   1.000
_cell.length_b   1.000
_cell.length_c   1.000
_cell.angle_alpha   90.00
_cell.angle_beta   90.00
_cell.angle_gamma   90.00
#
_symmetry.space_group_name_H-M   'P 1'
#
loop_
_entity.id
_entity.type
_entity.pdbx_description
1 polymer ?
#
loop_
_entity_poly.entity_id
_entity_poly.type
_entity_poly.pdbx_seq_one_letter_code
_entity_poly.pdbx_strand_id
1 'polypeptide(L)' 'MARIHIKRLAELKAGDQLIAVDGQKRHTPLTVQDPLGYIGAGDVQGVRFVPPAGSELDWVFYPGQMDGQDMEVERPE' A
#
# COMPACT_ATOMS: atom_id res chain seq x y z
N MET A 1 3.15 -9.69 -14.90
CA MET A 1 3.20 -8.58 -13.91
C MET A 1 3.02 -7.27 -14.65
N ALA A 2 2.06 -6.44 -14.22
CA ALA A 2 1.76 -5.15 -14.83
C ALA A 2 2.17 -4.00 -13.91
N ARG A 3 2.81 -2.97 -14.46
CA ARG A 3 3.14 -1.75 -13.71
C ARG A 3 2.09 -0.69 -14.00
N ILE A 4 1.46 -0.17 -12.95
CA ILE A 4 0.36 0.78 -13.03
C ILE A 4 0.60 1.96 -12.09
N HIS A 5 0.00 3.10 -12.44
CA HIS A 5 -0.04 4.27 -11.58
C HIS A 5 -1.46 4.41 -11.03
N ILE A 6 -1.57 4.55 -9.71
CA ILE A 6 -2.84 4.76 -9.01
C ILE A 6 -2.73 6.02 -8.16
N LYS A 7 -3.88 6.60 -7.79
CA LYS A 7 -3.91 7.80 -6.94
C LYS A 7 -4.73 7.62 -5.67
N ARG A 8 -5.39 6.47 -5.52
CA ARG A 8 -6.18 6.15 -4.33
C ARG A 8 -5.77 4.80 -3.79
N LEU A 9 -5.63 4.71 -2.47
CA LEU A 9 -5.37 3.43 -1.79
C LEU A 9 -6.47 2.39 -2.03
N ALA A 10 -7.70 2.84 -2.31
CA ALA A 10 -8.82 1.97 -2.67
C ALA A 10 -8.60 1.15 -3.97
N GLU A 11 -7.63 1.55 -4.80
CA GLU A 11 -7.28 0.84 -6.03
C GLU A 11 -6.28 -0.31 -5.80
N LEU A 12 -5.65 -0.36 -4.62
CA LEU A 12 -4.72 -1.43 -4.23
C LEU A 12 -5.45 -2.74 -3.96
N LYS A 13 -4.83 -3.83 -4.38
CA LYS A 13 -5.27 -5.21 -4.18
C LYS A 13 -4.23 -5.97 -3.37
N ALA A 14 -4.66 -7.02 -2.67
CA ALA A 14 -3.73 -7.95 -2.03
C ALA A 14 -2.70 -8.48 -3.05
N GLY A 15 -1.43 -8.48 -2.67
CA GLY A 15 -0.31 -8.88 -3.53
C GLY A 15 0.27 -7.78 -4.41
N ASP A 16 -0.40 -6.63 -4.56
CA ASP A 16 0.19 -5.47 -5.22
C ASP A 16 1.46 -5.01 -4.49
N GLN A 17 2.46 -4.56 -5.23
CA GLN A 17 3.71 -4.04 -4.68
C GLN A 17 3.84 -2.55 -4.93
N LEU A 18 3.81 -1.75 -3.87
CA LEU A 18 4.06 -0.32 -3.93
C LEU A 18 5.57 -0.07 -4.04
N ILE A 19 6.01 0.45 -5.18
CA ILE A 19 7.42 0.58 -5.54
C ILE A 19 7.90 2.04 -5.56
N ALA A 20 7.00 3.01 -5.79
CA ALA A 20 7.31 4.42 -5.71
C ALA A 20 6.09 5.26 -5.34
N VAL A 21 6.34 6.47 -4.82
CA VAL A 21 5.31 7.46 -4.49
C VAL A 21 5.83 8.83 -4.92
N ASP A 22 5.05 9.58 -5.70
CA ASP A 22 5.42 10.88 -6.30
C ASP A 22 6.81 10.86 -6.97
N GLY A 23 7.10 9.77 -7.70
CA GLY A 23 8.39 9.55 -8.36
C GLY A 23 9.55 9.18 -7.43
N GLN A 24 9.35 9.17 -6.11
CA GLN A 24 10.34 8.69 -5.15
C GLN A 24 10.26 7.17 -5.03
N LYS A 25 11.28 6.48 -5.57
CA LYS A 25 11.39 5.03 -5.47
C LYS A 25 11.66 4.59 -4.04
N ARG A 26 10.95 3.57 -3.60
CA ARG A 26 11.22 2.90 -2.33
C ARG A 26 12.44 2.00 -2.50
N HIS A 27 13.34 2.04 -1.52
CA HIS A 27 14.47 1.11 -1.46
C HIS A 27 14.01 -0.34 -1.38
N THR A 28 12.91 -0.58 -0.65
CA THR A 28 12.27 -1.88 -0.53
C THR A 28 10.79 -1.70 -0.87
N PRO A 29 10.28 -2.38 -1.91
CA PRO A 29 8.86 -2.37 -2.24
C PRO A 29 8.01 -2.87 -1.07
N LEU A 30 6.81 -2.31 -0.91
CA LEU A 30 5.86 -2.76 0.09
C LEU A 30 4.78 -3.62 -0.57
N THR A 31 4.66 -4.87 -0.15
CA THR A 31 3.60 -5.77 -0.63
C THR A 31 2.33 -5.55 0.16
N VAL A 32 1.22 -5.31 -0.52
CA VAL A 32 -0.11 -5.20 0.10
C VAL A 32 -0.50 -6.56 0.65
N GLN A 33 -0.71 -6.62 1.96
CA GLN A 33 -1.23 -7.80 2.65
C GLN A 33 -2.76 -7.78 2.60
N ASP A 34 -3.35 -6.72 3.14
CA ASP A 34 -4.80 -6.51 3.17
C ASP A 34 -5.12 -5.22 2.39
N PRO A 35 -6.03 -5.27 1.40
CA PRO A 35 -6.48 -4.08 0.69
C PRO A 35 -7.28 -3.16 1.63
N LEU A 36 -7.74 -2.02 1.11
CA LEU A 36 -8.38 -0.99 1.92
C LEU A 36 -9.54 -1.57 2.75
N GLY A 37 -9.40 -1.48 4.07
CA GLY A 37 -10.33 -2.02 5.04
C GLY A 37 -10.20 -1.32 6.38
N TYR A 38 -11.09 -1.67 7.32
CA TYR A 38 -11.01 -1.11 8.67
C TYR A 38 -9.84 -1.71 9.44
N ILE A 39 -9.13 -0.85 10.16
CA ILE A 39 -7.95 -1.20 10.96
C ILE A 39 -8.34 -1.19 12.44
N GLY A 40 -7.98 -2.25 13.17
CA GLY A 40 -8.28 -2.38 14.59
C GLY A 40 -9.78 -2.48 14.89
N ALA A 41 -10.26 -1.67 15.85
CA ALA A 41 -11.63 -1.70 16.36
C ALA A 41 -12.69 -1.08 15.41
N GLY A 42 -12.31 -0.63 14.21
CA GLY A 42 -13.28 -0.28 13.16
C GLY A 42 -13.44 1.20 12.83
N ASP A 43 -12.65 2.10 13.43
CA ASP A 43 -12.87 3.55 13.25
C ASP A 43 -12.09 4.18 12.08
N VAL A 44 -11.03 3.52 11.61
CA VAL A 44 -10.14 4.08 10.58
C VAL A 44 -9.94 3.06 9.46
N GLN A 45 -10.05 3.53 8.21
CA GLN A 45 -9.75 2.73 7.03
C GLN A 45 -8.29 2.90 6.61
N GLY A 46 -7.62 1.80 6.27
CA GLY A 46 -6.25 1.77 5.79
C GLY A 46 -5.95 0.51 4.98
N VAL A 47 -4.79 0.54 4.30
CA VAL A 47 -4.23 -0.61 3.58
C VAL A 47 -3.08 -1.17 4.42
N ARG A 48 -3.11 -2.47 4.71
CA ARG A 48 -2.04 -3.15 5.45
C ARG A 48 -1.02 -3.73 4.47
N PHE A 49 0.25 -3.54 4.77
CA PHE A 49 1.37 -4.09 4.03
C PHE A 49 2.05 -5.19 4.84
N VAL A 50 2.68 -6.11 4.13
CA VAL A 50 3.53 -7.13 4.75
C VAL A 50 4.68 -6.43 5.48
N PRO A 51 4.83 -6.61 6.80
CA PRO A 51 5.90 -6.01 7.55
C PRO A 51 7.26 -6.59 7.10
N PRO A 52 8.35 -5.80 7.13
CA PRO A 52 9.69 -6.32 6.95
C PRO A 52 9.99 -7.44 7.97
N ALA A 53 10.83 -8.40 7.59
CA ALA A 53 11.19 -9.51 8.46
C ALA A 53 11.73 -9.01 9.82
N GLY A 54 11.12 -9.46 10.90
CA GLY A 54 11.48 -9.08 12.27
C GLY A 54 10.78 -7.81 12.79
N SER A 55 9.87 -7.20 12.03
CA SER A 55 9.04 -6.09 12.52
C SER A 55 7.73 -6.63 13.11
N GLU A 56 7.44 -6.25 14.37
CA GLU A 56 6.15 -6.53 15.04
C GLU A 56 5.12 -5.41 14.85
N LEU A 57 5.48 -4.35 14.12
CA LEU A 57 4.61 -3.22 13.88
C LEU A 57 3.70 -3.47 12.68
N ASP A 58 2.44 -3.06 12.80
CA ASP A 58 1.52 -2.97 11.69
C ASP A 58 2.00 -1.88 10.70
N TRP A 59 2.30 -2.28 9.47
CA TRP A 59 2.62 -1.35 8.38
C TRP A 59 1.34 -0.99 7.65
N VAL A 60 0.76 0.16 8.00
CA VAL A 60 -0.54 0.59 7.45
C VAL A 60 -0.42 1.98 6.86
N PHE A 61 -0.95 2.17 5.65
CA PHE A 61 -1.18 3.49 5.08
C PHE A 61 -2.66 3.86 5.10
N TYR A 62 -2.90 5.15 5.37
CA TYR A 62 -4.24 5.70 5.50
C TYR A 62 -4.57 6.59 4.29
N PRO A 63 -5.83 6.58 3.79
CA PRO A 63 -6.23 7.41 2.64
C PRO A 63 -5.91 8.89 2.84
N GLY A 64 -6.15 9.44 4.04
CA GLY A 64 -5.86 10.85 4.34
C GLY A 64 -4.38 11.25 4.25
N GLN A 65 -3.46 10.29 4.17
CA GLN A 65 -2.03 10.53 4.00
C GLN A 65 -1.55 10.30 2.57
N MET A 66 -2.20 9.39 1.83
CA MET A 66 -1.69 8.88 0.55
C MET A 66 -2.53 9.27 -0.66
N ASP A 67 -3.85 9.41 -0.49
CA ASP A 67 -4.73 9.68 -1.62
C ASP A 67 -4.38 11.04 -2.24
N GLY A 68 -4.28 11.04 -3.57
CA GLY A 68 -3.83 12.19 -4.36
C GLY A 68 -2.35 12.16 -4.75
N GLN A 69 -1.52 11.36 -4.08
CA GLN A 69 -0.14 11.10 -4.48
C GLN A 69 -0.10 10.09 -5.65
N ASP A 70 0.85 10.24 -6.56
CA ASP A 70 1.07 9.30 -7.65
C ASP A 70 1.79 8.06 -7.12
N MET A 71 1.08 6.94 -7.01
CA MET A 71 1.63 5.69 -6.50
C MET A 71 1.92 4.74 -7.66
N GLU A 72 3.18 4.35 -7.79
CA GLU A 72 3.60 3.37 -8.77
C GLU A 72 3.54 1.97 -8.14
N VAL A 73 2.82 1.07 -8.80
CA VAL A 73 2.48 -0.26 -8.27
C VAL A 73 2.78 -1.34 -9.29
N GLU A 74 3.41 -2.42 -8.85
CA GLU A 74 3.53 -3.66 -9.60
C GLU A 74 2.43 -4.63 -9.17
N ARG A 75 1.58 -5.01 -10.12
CA ARG A 75 0.46 -5.92 -9.91
C ARG A 75 0.81 -7.30 -10.48
N PRO A 76 0.86 -8.36 -9.66
CA PRO A 76 0.90 -9.73 -10.17
C PRO A 76 -0.40 -10.01 -10.95
N GLU A 77 -0.26 -10.72 -12.07
CA GLU A 77 -1.36 -11.04 -12.99
C GLU A 77 -2.35 -12.05 -12.41
#